data_AF-A0A1C0AAZ3-F1
#
_entry.id   AF-A0A1C0AAZ3-F1
#
_cell.length_a   1.000
_cell.length_b   1.000
_cell.length_c   1.000
_cell.angle_alpha   90.00
_cell.angle_beta   90.00
_cell.angle_gamma   90.00
#
_symmetry.space_group_name_H-M   'P 1'
#
loop_
_entity.id
_entity.type
_entity.pdbx_description
1 polymer ?
#
loop_
_entity_poly.entity_id
_entity_poly.type
_entity_poly.pdbx_seq_one_letter_code
_entity_poly.pdbx_strand_id
1 'polypeptide(L)' 'MLKDLLQYRINNQIFYNRNIIDIRNPEVRAVLTQLRDDEMRSIVKLQEKIEKIEAPSGIISKVFPKHSNF' A
#
# COMPACT_ATOMS: atom_id res chain seq x y z
N MET A 1 -7.10 8.05 -10.58
CA MET A 1 -5.64 8.14 -10.77
C MET A 1 -4.82 7.50 -9.66
N LEU A 2 -4.89 7.95 -8.39
CA LEU A 2 -4.11 7.33 -7.30
C LEU A 2 -4.52 5.87 -7.01
N LYS A 3 -5.83 5.58 -7.08
CA LYS A 3 -6.35 4.20 -6.97
C LYS A 3 -5.90 3.30 -8.12
N ASP A 4 -5.85 3.83 -9.34
CA ASP A 4 -5.38 3.07 -10.52
C ASP A 4 -3.88 2.77 -10.40
N LEU A 5 -3.09 3.74 -9.92
CA LEU A 5 -1.67 3.54 -9.61
C LEU A 5 -1.49 2.51 -8.50
N LEU A 6 -2.33 2.53 -7.46
CA LEU A 6 -2.31 1.53 -6.40
C LEU A 6 -2.58 0.13 -6.95
N GLN A 7 -3.60 -0.01 -7.82
CA GLN A 7 -3.92 -1.28 -8.45
C GLN A 7 -2.77 -1.81 -9.32
N TYR A 8 -2.14 -0.92 -10.10
CA TYR A 8 -0.96 -1.29 -10.88
C TYR A 8 0.18 -1.82 -10.01
N ARG A 9 0.48 -1.14 -8.89
CA ARG A 9 1.52 -1.59 -7.94
C ARG A 9 1.19 -2.93 -7.28
N ILE A 10 -0.07 -3.13 -6.90
CA ILE A 10 -0.54 -4.43 -6.36
C ILE A 10 -0.37 -5.54 -7.40
N ASN A 11 -0.64 -5.27 -8.68
CA ASN A 11 -0.42 -6.26 -9.73
C ASN A 11 1.06 -6.62 -9.87
N ASN A 12 1.98 -5.65 -9.74
CA ASN A 12 3.43 -5.91 -9.75
C ASN A 12 3.85 -6.76 -8.53
N GLN A 13 3.31 -6.47 -7.34
CA GLN A 13 3.54 -7.27 -6.14
C GLN A 13 3.14 -8.74 -6.34
N ILE A 14 1.97 -8.97 -6.95
CA ILE A 14 1.49 -10.32 -7.28
C ILE A 14 2.41 -11.00 -8.30
N PHE A 15 2.85 -10.25 -9.32
CA PHE A 15 3.78 -10.75 -10.32
C PHE A 15 5.11 -11.21 -9.69
N TYR A 16 5.74 -10.37 -8.86
CA TYR A 16 6.98 -10.74 -8.19
C TYR A 16 6.82 -11.97 -7.29
N ASN A 17 5.72 -12.03 -6.51
CA ASN A 17 5.43 -13.18 -5.65
C ASN A 17 5.29 -14.49 -6.44
N ARG A 18 4.60 -14.48 -7.59
CA ARG A 18 4.47 -15.67 -8.43
C ARG A 18 5.83 -16.11 -8.96
N ASN A 19 6.61 -15.19 -9.52
CA ASN A 19 7.91 -15.51 -10.10
C ASN A 19 8.92 -16.04 -9.07
N ILE A 20 8.90 -15.50 -7.84
CA ILE A 20 9.80 -15.96 -6.75
C ILE A 20 9.61 -17.45 -6.43
N ILE A 21 8.38 -17.97 -6.54
CA ILE A 21 8.05 -19.39 -6.27
C ILE A 21 8.62 -20.29 -7.37
N ASP A 22 8.50 -19.88 -8.63
CA ASP A 22 8.87 -20.71 -9.79
C ASP A 22 10.39 -20.65 -10.11
N ILE A 23 11.05 -19.54 -9.75
CA ILE A 23 12.46 -19.31 -10.07
C ILE A 23 13.38 -20.12 -9.16
N ARG A 24 14.20 -20.95 -9.79
CA ARG A 24 15.21 -21.79 -9.12
C ARG A 24 16.54 -21.08 -8.91
N ASN A 25 16.87 -20.09 -9.74
CA ASN A 25 18.11 -19.34 -9.62
C ASN A 25 18.08 -18.45 -8.36
N PRO A 26 19.00 -18.65 -7.40
CA PRO A 26 18.98 -17.94 -6.12
C PRO A 26 19.22 -16.43 -6.27
N GLU A 27 20.05 -15.99 -7.21
CA GLU A 27 20.35 -14.57 -7.44
C GLU A 27 19.14 -13.83 -8.00
N VAL A 28 18.49 -14.42 -9.01
CA VAL A 28 17.27 -13.84 -9.59
C VAL A 28 16.16 -13.77 -8.54
N ARG A 29 16.03 -14.81 -7.71
CA ARG A 29 15.08 -14.81 -6.60
C ARG A 29 15.39 -13.74 -5.56
N ALA A 30 16.66 -13.51 -5.23
CA ALA A 30 17.07 -12.46 -4.31
C ALA A 30 16.71 -11.06 -4.85
N VAL A 31 17.00 -10.80 -6.12
CA VAL A 31 16.64 -9.54 -6.79
C VAL A 31 15.13 -9.32 -6.79
N LEU A 32 14.34 -10.32 -7.18
CA LEU A 32 12.87 -10.20 -7.18
C LEU A 32 12.30 -10.03 -5.77
N THR A 33 12.92 -10.64 -4.76
CA THR A 33 12.55 -10.44 -3.36
C THR A 33 12.77 -9.00 -2.93
N GLN A 34 13.91 -8.40 -3.29
CA GLN A 34 14.18 -6.99 -3.02
C GLN A 34 13.17 -6.07 -3.72
N LEU A 35 12.90 -6.32 -5.02
CA LEU A 35 11.92 -5.54 -5.79
C LEU A 35 10.51 -5.64 -5.21
N ARG A 36 10.10 -6.84 -4.78
CA ARG A 36 8.83 -7.07 -4.06
C ARG A 36 8.76 -6.24 -2.78
N ASP A 37 9.82 -6.22 -1.99
CA ASP A 37 9.83 -5.51 -0.72
C ASP A 37 9.79 -3.98 -0.93
N ASP A 38 10.47 -3.48 -1.97
CA ASP A 38 10.39 -2.08 -2.42
C ASP A 38 8.99 -1.69 -2.90
N GLU A 39 8.34 -2.57 -3.66
CA GLU A 39 6.98 -2.36 -4.15
C GLU A 39 5.99 -2.34 -2.99
N MET A 40 6.11 -3.26 -2.03
CA MET A 40 5.27 -3.27 -0.82
C MET A 40 5.40 -1.97 -0.01
N ARG A 41 6.63 -1.46 0.18
CA ARG A 41 6.85 -0.16 0.85
C ARG A 41 6.15 0.98 0.11
N SER A 42 6.15 0.94 -1.22
CA SER A 42 5.50 1.94 -2.06
C SER A 42 3.98 1.85 -2.01
N ILE A 43 3.42 0.64 -1.98
CA ILE A 43 1.99 0.37 -1.81
C ILE A 43 1.50 0.95 -0.48
N VAL A 44 2.17 0.65 0.64
CA VAL A 44 1.78 1.16 1.97
C VAL A 44 1.74 2.68 1.99
N LYS A 45 2.81 3.34 1.50
CA LYS A 45 2.86 4.81 1.42
C LYS A 45 1.75 5.39 0.55
N LEU A 46 1.40 4.71 -0.54
CA LEU A 46 0.34 5.15 -1.44
C LEU A 46 -1.05 4.97 -0.81
N GLN A 47 -1.27 3.88 -0.08
CA GLN A 47 -2.49 3.64 0.69
C GLN A 47 -2.67 4.71 1.77
N GLU A 48 -1.65 4.96 2.59
CA GLU A 48 -1.70 6.04 3.60
C GLU A 48 -1.98 7.41 2.98
N LYS A 49 -1.43 7.67 1.79
CA LYS A 49 -1.67 8.93 1.08
C LYS A 49 -3.09 9.03 0.56
N ILE A 50 -3.65 7.95 0.02
CA ILE A 50 -5.05 7.88 -0.40
C ILE A 50 -5.95 8.09 0.81
N GLU A 51 -5.70 7.38 1.92
CA GLU A 51 -6.45 7.54 3.17
C GLU A 51 -6.39 8.98 3.69
N LYS A 52 -5.24 9.66 3.64
CA LYS A 52 -5.15 11.08 4.05
C LYS A 52 -5.94 12.03 3.16
N ILE A 53 -6.05 11.72 1.86
CA ILE A 53 -6.81 12.54 0.90
C ILE A 53 -8.31 12.25 1.01
N GLU A 54 -8.67 10.99 1.24
CA GLU A 54 -10.06 10.53 1.38
C GLU A 54 -10.60 10.68 2.80
N ALA A 55 -9.72 10.91 3.78
CA ALA A 55 -10.10 11.27 5.13
C ALA A 55 -11.03 12.48 5.03
N PRO A 56 -12.26 12.39 5.55
CA PRO A 56 -13.16 13.52 5.55
C PRO A 56 -12.43 14.68 6.23
N SER A 57 -12.39 15.84 5.57
CA SER A 57 -11.79 17.08 6.08
C SER A 57 -12.56 17.54 7.33
N GLY A 58 -12.36 16.84 8.44
CA GLY A 58 -13.07 17.05 9.67
C GLY A 58 -12.24 17.86 10.63
N ILE A 59 -12.19 19.18 10.44
CA ILE A 59 -12.05 20.09 11.59
C ILE A 59 -13.16 19.76 12.62
N ILE A 60 -14.29 19.22 12.17
CA ILE A 60 -15.46 18.84 12.97
C ILE A 60 -15.14 17.80 14.07
N SER A 61 -14.22 16.84 13.86
CA SER A 61 -13.84 15.88 14.92
C SER A 61 -12.92 16.47 15.99
N LYS A 62 -12.26 17.60 15.69
CA LYS A 62 -11.47 18.39 16.66
C LYS A 62 -12.30 19.44 17.38
N VAL A 63 -13.44 19.87 16.83
CA VAL A 63 -14.28 20.94 17.39
C VAL A 63 -15.45 20.41 18.24
N PHE A 64 -15.94 19.20 18.01
CA PHE A 64 -17.00 18.61 18.83
C PHE A 64 -16.51 17.32 19.52
N PRO A 65 -15.94 17.40 20.73
CA PRO A 65 -15.81 16.22 21.56
C PRO A 65 -17.23 15.68 21.81
N LYS A 66 -17.42 14.40 21.51
CA LYS A 66 -18.66 13.68 21.78
C LYS A 66 -18.84 13.64 23.29
N HIS A 67 -19.51 14.65 23.86
CA HIS A 67 -20.05 14.53 25.21
C HIS A 67 -21.18 13.50 25.16
N SER A 68 -20.81 12.23 25.32
CA SER A 68 -21.75 11.18 25.69
C SER A 68 -21.81 11.12 27.22
N ASN A 69 -22.65 11.97 27.80
CA ASN A 69 -23.31 11.67 29.06
C ASN A 69 -24.67 11.09 28.72
N PHE A 70 -24.84 9.78 28.88
CA PHE A 70 -26.07 9.12 29.31
C PHE A 70 -25.68 7.82 30.00
#